data_AF-A0A2V9KFH1-F1
#
_entry.id   AF-A0A2V9KFH1-F1
#
_cell.length_a   1.000
_cell.length_b   1.000
_cell.length_c   1.000
_cell.angle_alpha   90.00
_cell.angle_beta   90.00
_cell.angle_gamma   90.00
#
_symmetry.space_group_name_H-M   'P 1'
#
loop_
_entity.id
_entity.type
_entity.pdbx_description
1 polymer ?
#
loop_
_entity_poly.entity_id
_entity_poly.type
_entity_poly.pdbx_seq_one_letter_code
_entity_poly.pdbx_strand_id
1 'polypeptide(L)'
;MRKRWRIVGITPVAAAIFTALPGFWLGWGKLIHLFEEWYFQELKINALLGDRWYPSQSLRGVMLRYLTCMNYSGLPDQNYRHVNFLSLPSWEVRQFWLALAIALGALALVWAWRCASDCAAHSIFFCTLLILEPNVQHLAYTAMLWPVLCSGVVLMDPRTPQSSKWILRGSAAIAVLQPLIPGAATQRLFQVLGIDFFGVLVPLTLALLISSSWGMTSPLWPRRASIAPCRPLIE
;
A
#
# COMPACT_ATOMS: atom_id res chain seq x y z
N MET A 1 17.77 23.17 5.95
CA MET A 1 17.74 21.89 6.71
C MET A 1 16.78 21.89 7.90
N ARG A 2 16.75 22.91 8.80
CA ARG A 2 15.86 22.96 9.98
C ARG A 2 14.36 22.69 9.71
N LYS A 3 13.78 23.26 8.64
CA LYS A 3 12.36 23.03 8.29
C LYS A 3 12.06 21.56 7.92
N ARG A 4 13.02 20.82 7.38
CA ARG A 4 12.84 19.44 6.89
C ARG A 4 12.90 18.41 8.02
N TRP A 5 13.82 18.59 8.96
CA TRP A 5 13.87 17.80 10.20
C TRP A 5 12.65 18.03 11.09
N ARG A 6 12.08 19.23 11.06
CA ARG A 6 10.80 19.53 11.69
C ARG A 6 9.68 18.65 11.13
N ILE A 7 9.60 18.48 9.81
CA ILE A 7 8.58 17.64 9.18
C ILE A 7 8.78 16.17 9.58
N VAL A 8 10.01 15.64 9.50
CA VAL A 8 10.31 14.25 9.90
C VAL A 8 10.00 13.99 11.37
N GLY A 9 10.21 14.97 12.26
CA GLY A 9 9.85 14.85 13.68
C GLY A 9 8.35 15.04 13.96
N ILE A 10 7.66 15.88 13.18
CA ILE A 10 6.21 16.12 13.35
C ILE A 10 5.40 14.90 12.89
N THR A 11 5.80 14.21 11.82
CA THR A 11 5.04 13.07 11.28
C THR A 11 4.79 11.94 12.28
N PRO A 12 5.80 11.39 13.00
CA PRO A 12 5.56 10.32 13.98
C PRO A 12 4.77 10.81 15.19
N VAL A 13 4.95 12.07 15.62
CA VAL A 13 4.16 12.67 16.71
C VAL A 13 2.71 12.81 16.29
N ALA A 14 2.46 13.33 15.08
CA ALA A 14 1.12 13.44 14.52
C ALA A 14 0.48 12.06 14.38
N ALA A 15 1.21 11.07 13.84
CA ALA A 15 0.73 9.69 13.73
C ALA A 15 0.36 9.12 15.11
N ALA A 16 1.22 9.27 16.12
CA ALA A 16 0.94 8.81 17.48
C ALA A 16 -0.31 9.49 18.08
N ILE A 17 -0.47 10.80 17.87
CA ILE A 17 -1.66 11.54 18.30
C ILE A 17 -2.91 11.01 17.59
N PHE A 18 -2.86 10.82 16.27
CA PHE A 18 -4.00 10.30 15.50
C PHE A 18 -4.33 8.85 15.86
N THR A 19 -3.35 8.02 16.19
CA THR A 19 -3.58 6.64 16.66
C THR A 19 -4.17 6.61 18.08
N ALA A 20 -3.80 7.55 18.95
CA ALA A 20 -4.34 7.65 20.30
C ALA A 20 -5.71 8.36 20.34
N LEU A 21 -6.04 9.16 19.33
CA LEU A 21 -7.26 9.97 19.26
C LEU A 21 -8.56 9.15 19.50
N PRO A 22 -8.74 7.96 18.89
CA PRO A 22 -9.90 7.13 19.16
C PRO A 22 -10.01 6.69 20.62
N GLY A 23 -8.88 6.52 21.32
CA GLY A 23 -8.87 6.18 22.75
C GLY A 23 -9.46 7.27 23.63
N PHE A 24 -9.28 8.54 23.25
CA PHE A 24 -9.90 9.68 23.93
C PHE A 24 -11.40 9.81 23.62
N TRP A 25 -11.85 9.41 22.42
CA TRP A 25 -13.25 9.51 22.01
C TRP A 25 -14.09 8.30 22.46
N LEU A 26 -13.59 7.08 22.28
CA LEU A 26 -14.28 5.82 22.58
C LEU A 26 -14.06 5.33 24.02
N GLY A 27 -12.98 5.80 24.67
CA GLY A 27 -12.49 5.30 25.95
C GLY A 27 -11.47 4.16 25.77
N TRP A 28 -10.37 4.23 26.53
CA TRP A 28 -9.25 3.28 26.43
C TRP A 28 -9.65 1.82 26.65
N GLY A 29 -10.57 1.53 27.56
CA GLY A 29 -11.04 0.15 27.79
C GLY A 29 -11.73 -0.46 26.57
N LYS A 30 -12.56 0.32 25.86
CA LYS A 30 -13.20 -0.15 24.62
C LYS A 30 -12.20 -0.30 23.48
N LEU A 31 -11.23 0.63 23.38
CA LEU A 31 -10.17 0.54 22.39
C LEU A 31 -9.32 -0.73 22.61
N ILE A 32 -8.92 -1.02 23.84
CA ILE A 32 -8.15 -2.24 24.19
C ILE A 32 -8.98 -3.49 23.90
N HIS A 33 -10.26 -3.51 24.26
CA HIS A 33 -11.15 -4.63 23.92
C HIS A 33 -11.25 -4.87 22.42
N LEU A 34 -11.38 -3.81 21.61
CA LEU A 34 -11.38 -3.91 20.13
C LEU A 34 -10.04 -4.45 19.61
N PHE A 35 -8.92 -4.04 20.21
CA PHE A 35 -7.60 -4.59 19.87
C PHE A 35 -7.46 -6.06 20.24
N GLU A 36 -7.97 -6.47 21.40
CA GLU A 36 -7.98 -7.89 21.82
C GLU A 36 -8.85 -8.74 20.88
N GLU A 37 -10.07 -8.29 20.56
CA GLU A 37 -10.94 -8.96 19.59
C GLU A 37 -10.26 -9.10 18.23
N TRP A 38 -9.66 -8.01 17.73
CA TRP A 38 -8.90 -8.03 16.48
C TRP A 38 -7.71 -8.99 16.55
N TYR A 39 -6.95 -8.98 17.65
CA TYR A 39 -5.79 -9.87 17.83
C TYR A 39 -6.18 -11.34 17.86
N PHE A 40 -7.24 -11.71 18.58
CA PHE A 40 -7.74 -13.08 18.61
C PHE A 40 -8.36 -13.52 17.28
N GLN A 41 -8.97 -12.59 16.53
CA GLN A 41 -9.40 -12.84 15.15
C GLN A 41 -8.19 -13.11 14.26
N GLU A 42 -7.16 -12.27 14.32
CA GLU A 42 -5.96 -12.40 13.50
C GLU A 42 -5.21 -13.72 13.76
N LEU A 43 -5.10 -14.14 15.02
CA LEU A 43 -4.54 -15.44 15.40
C LEU A 43 -5.34 -16.61 14.82
N LYS A 44 -6.68 -16.54 14.86
CA LYS A 44 -7.55 -17.59 14.31
C LYS A 44 -7.50 -17.65 12.78
N ILE A 45 -7.41 -16.50 12.12
CA ILE A 45 -7.42 -16.41 10.65
C ILE A 45 -6.04 -16.84 10.08
N ASN A 46 -4.91 -16.46 10.70
CA ASN A 46 -3.56 -16.90 10.28
C ASN A 46 -3.32 -18.40 10.50
N ALA A 47 -3.94 -19.02 11.51
CA ALA A 47 -3.72 -20.43 11.82
C ALA A 47 -4.49 -21.41 10.92
N LEU A 48 -5.56 -20.99 10.23
CA LEU A 48 -6.54 -21.94 9.65
C LEU A 48 -6.59 -21.99 8.12
N LEU A 49 -6.11 -21.01 7.36
CA LEU A 49 -6.67 -20.78 6.02
C LEU A 49 -5.60 -20.53 4.95
N GLY A 50 -5.05 -21.62 4.39
CA GLY A 50 -4.13 -21.61 3.24
C GLY A 50 -4.66 -20.91 1.98
N ASP A 51 -5.95 -20.57 1.93
CA ASP A 51 -6.58 -19.79 0.84
C ASP A 51 -7.78 -18.90 1.25
N ARG A 52 -8.28 -18.99 2.49
CA ARG A 52 -9.52 -18.31 2.89
C ARG A 52 -9.23 -17.05 3.72
N TRP A 53 -8.33 -16.22 3.23
CA TRP A 53 -8.10 -14.93 3.88
C TRP A 53 -9.29 -14.01 3.63
N TYR A 54 -9.64 -13.19 4.64
CA TYR A 54 -10.45 -11.98 4.49
C TYR A 54 -10.05 -11.25 3.19
N PRO A 55 -10.93 -10.56 2.45
CA PRO A 55 -10.59 -10.02 1.15
C PRO A 55 -9.32 -9.15 1.22
N SER A 56 -8.18 -9.76 0.85
CA SER A 56 -6.87 -9.16 1.06
C SER A 56 -6.69 -8.07 0.02
N GLN A 57 -6.03 -6.99 0.42
CA GLN A 57 -5.76 -5.85 -0.45
C GLN A 57 -4.42 -6.03 -1.18
N SER A 58 -3.90 -7.26 -1.25
CA SER A 58 -2.73 -7.59 -2.06
C SER A 58 -3.14 -7.93 -3.49
N LEU A 59 -2.16 -7.90 -4.40
CA LEU A 59 -2.37 -8.35 -5.77
C LEU A 59 -2.89 -9.80 -5.82
N ARG A 60 -2.38 -10.68 -4.95
CA ARG A 60 -2.88 -12.07 -4.84
C ARG A 60 -4.36 -12.10 -4.53
N GLY A 61 -4.80 -11.37 -3.50
CA GLY A 61 -6.19 -11.37 -3.07
C GLY A 61 -7.13 -10.75 -4.09
N VAL A 62 -6.70 -9.68 -4.73
CA VAL A 62 -7.43 -9.05 -5.85
C VAL A 62 -7.57 -10.05 -7.00
N MET A 63 -6.48 -10.68 -7.44
CA MET A 63 -6.51 -11.67 -8.53
C MET A 63 -7.40 -12.86 -8.18
N LEU A 64 -7.28 -13.45 -6.99
CA LEU A 64 -8.13 -14.56 -6.56
C LEU A 64 -9.60 -14.15 -6.56
N ARG A 65 -9.94 -12.95 -6.10
CA ARG A 65 -11.32 -12.49 -6.04
C ARG A 65 -11.94 -12.29 -7.41
N TYR A 66 -11.22 -11.63 -8.32
CA TYR A 66 -11.74 -11.30 -9.65
C TYR A 66 -11.66 -12.47 -10.64
N LEU A 67 -10.72 -13.40 -10.46
CA LEU A 67 -10.44 -14.47 -11.41
C LEU A 67 -10.94 -15.84 -10.95
N THR A 68 -11.37 -16.00 -9.70
CA THR A 68 -11.84 -17.29 -9.15
C THR A 68 -13.19 -17.12 -8.46
N CYS A 69 -13.89 -18.24 -8.24
CA CYS A 69 -15.08 -18.26 -7.40
C CYS A 69 -14.66 -18.43 -5.92
N MET A 70 -14.55 -17.32 -5.20
CA MET A 70 -14.20 -17.33 -3.77
C MET A 70 -15.34 -17.90 -2.93
N ASN A 71 -15.04 -18.86 -2.06
CA ASN A 71 -16.01 -19.40 -1.11
C ASN A 71 -15.85 -18.72 0.26
N TYR A 72 -16.81 -17.87 0.63
CA TYR A 72 -16.81 -17.14 1.89
C TYR A 72 -17.44 -17.89 3.08
N SER A 73 -17.99 -19.09 2.89
CA SER A 73 -18.67 -19.86 3.96
C SER A 73 -17.77 -20.19 5.17
N GLY A 74 -16.46 -20.17 4.99
CA GLY A 74 -15.49 -20.42 6.05
C GLY A 74 -15.02 -19.17 6.80
N LEU A 75 -15.51 -17.98 6.46
CA LEU A 75 -15.12 -16.73 7.11
C LEU A 75 -16.01 -16.41 8.33
N PRO A 76 -15.47 -15.72 9.35
CA PRO A 76 -16.26 -15.17 10.46
C PRO A 76 -17.41 -14.27 9.98
N ASP A 77 -17.18 -13.52 8.89
CA ASP A 77 -18.19 -12.73 8.20
C ASP A 77 -18.36 -13.25 6.76
N GLN A 78 -19.54 -13.79 6.47
CA GLN A 78 -19.85 -14.42 5.18
C GLN A 78 -20.55 -13.46 4.22
N ASN A 79 -20.91 -12.25 4.66
CA ASN A 79 -21.78 -11.34 3.92
C ASN A 79 -21.04 -10.53 2.84
N TYR A 80 -20.00 -11.12 2.26
CA TYR A 80 -19.25 -10.52 1.18
C TYR A 80 -19.94 -10.76 -0.16
N ARG A 81 -20.01 -9.71 -0.97
CA ARG A 81 -20.51 -9.83 -2.34
C ARG A 81 -19.49 -10.61 -3.17
N HIS A 82 -19.99 -11.54 -4.00
CA HIS A 82 -19.15 -12.21 -4.98
C HIS A 82 -18.95 -11.26 -6.16
N VAL A 83 -17.68 -11.00 -6.49
CA VAL A 83 -17.29 -10.14 -7.60
C VAL A 83 -16.19 -10.89 -8.34
N ASN A 84 -16.58 -11.72 -9.30
CA ASN A 84 -15.69 -12.47 -10.16
C ASN A 84 -16.04 -12.20 -11.63
N PHE A 85 -15.03 -11.93 -12.44
CA PHE A 85 -15.17 -11.80 -13.89
C PHE A 85 -14.96 -13.15 -14.59
N LEU A 86 -14.09 -13.98 -14.00
CA LEU A 86 -13.78 -15.33 -14.46
C LEU A 86 -13.91 -16.34 -13.31
N SER A 87 -13.94 -17.62 -13.64
CA SER A 87 -14.06 -18.74 -12.69
C SER A 87 -12.92 -19.74 -12.89
N LEU A 88 -11.68 -19.23 -12.89
CA LEU A 88 -10.49 -20.05 -13.05
C LEU A 88 -10.20 -20.86 -11.77
N PRO A 89 -9.50 -22.01 -11.89
CA PRO A 89 -8.99 -22.72 -10.73
C PRO A 89 -8.04 -21.85 -9.91
N SER A 90 -8.20 -21.84 -8.58
CA SER A 90 -7.38 -21.02 -7.68
C SER A 90 -5.88 -21.33 -7.77
N TRP A 91 -5.55 -22.59 -8.08
CA TRP A 91 -4.17 -23.01 -8.33
C TRP A 91 -3.52 -22.25 -9.49
N GLU A 92 -4.20 -22.12 -10.63
CA GLU A 92 -3.65 -21.44 -11.81
C GLU A 92 -3.42 -19.95 -11.52
N VAL A 93 -4.39 -19.31 -10.87
CA VAL A 93 -4.28 -17.90 -10.48
C VAL A 93 -3.13 -17.67 -9.50
N ARG A 94 -2.88 -18.61 -8.58
CA ARG A 94 -1.71 -18.55 -7.66
C ARG A 94 -0.39 -18.68 -8.41
N GLN A 95 -0.29 -19.61 -9.35
CA GLN A 95 0.95 -19.79 -10.14
C GLN A 95 1.22 -18.56 -11.01
N PHE A 96 0.18 -18.01 -11.64
CA PHE A 96 0.29 -16.80 -12.42
C PHE A 96 0.69 -15.60 -11.55
N TRP A 97 0.07 -15.44 -10.38
CA TRP A 97 0.46 -14.42 -9.41
C TRP A 97 1.92 -14.60 -8.95
N LEU A 98 2.37 -15.81 -8.66
CA LEU A 98 3.73 -16.08 -8.22
C LEU A 98 4.75 -15.71 -9.30
N ALA A 99 4.48 -16.09 -10.55
CA ALA A 99 5.31 -15.71 -11.68
C ALA A 99 5.40 -14.18 -11.83
N LEU A 100 4.26 -13.49 -11.71
CA LEU A 100 4.19 -12.03 -11.75
C LEU A 100 4.94 -11.39 -10.57
N ALA A 101 4.83 -11.96 -9.37
CA ALA A 101 5.53 -11.48 -8.19
C ALA A 101 7.04 -11.63 -8.30
N ILE A 102 7.53 -12.76 -8.83
CA ILE A 102 8.95 -12.95 -9.11
C ILE A 102 9.43 -11.92 -10.14
N ALA A 103 8.69 -11.74 -11.23
CA ALA A 103 9.08 -10.80 -12.30
C ALA A 103 9.11 -9.35 -11.81
N LEU A 104 8.04 -8.88 -11.15
CA LEU A 104 7.94 -7.52 -10.63
C LEU A 104 8.90 -7.29 -9.44
N GLY A 105 9.11 -8.30 -8.61
CA GLY A 105 10.06 -8.25 -7.50
C GLY A 105 11.50 -8.12 -8.00
N ALA A 106 11.88 -8.93 -8.99
CA ALA A 106 13.18 -8.82 -9.64
C ALA A 106 13.37 -7.46 -10.32
N LEU A 107 12.35 -6.96 -11.03
CA LEU A 107 12.37 -5.64 -11.65
C LEU A 107 12.57 -4.53 -10.59
N ALA A 108 11.83 -4.59 -9.48
CA ALA A 108 11.92 -3.62 -8.41
C ALA A 108 13.29 -3.67 -7.71
N LEU A 109 13.88 -4.87 -7.53
CA LEU A 109 15.24 -5.03 -7.01
C LEU A 109 16.29 -4.45 -7.95
N VAL A 110 16.21 -4.75 -9.26
CA VAL A 110 17.12 -4.20 -10.26
C VAL A 110 17.01 -2.67 -10.30
N TRP A 111 15.80 -2.13 -10.22
CA TRP A 111 15.57 -0.69 -10.17
C TRP A 111 16.15 -0.07 -8.89
N ALA A 112 15.87 -0.65 -7.73
CA ALA A 112 16.40 -0.18 -6.45
C ALA A 112 17.93 -0.25 -6.42
N TRP A 113 18.52 -1.29 -6.99
CA TRP A 113 19.97 -1.43 -7.10
C TRP A 113 20.59 -0.37 -8.01
N ARG A 114 20.00 -0.12 -9.19
CA ARG A 114 20.46 0.93 -10.11
C ARG A 114 20.29 2.34 -9.54
N CYS A 115 19.26 2.55 -8.72
CA CYS A 115 18.90 3.83 -8.14
C CYS A 115 19.08 3.85 -6.61
N ALA A 116 20.13 3.19 -6.10
CA ALA A 116 20.34 2.99 -4.66
C ALA A 116 20.53 4.27 -3.83
N SER A 117 20.71 5.43 -4.48
CA SER A 117 20.77 6.74 -3.82
C SER A 117 19.47 7.54 -3.90
N ASP A 118 18.46 7.05 -4.63
CA ASP A 118 17.20 7.75 -4.84
C ASP A 118 16.13 7.30 -3.85
N CYS A 119 15.61 8.25 -3.08
CA CYS A 119 14.51 8.03 -2.14
C CYS A 119 13.21 7.58 -2.84
N ALA A 120 12.98 8.04 -4.08
CA ALA A 120 11.81 7.64 -4.86
C ALA A 120 11.90 6.16 -5.28
N ALA A 121 13.08 5.69 -5.68
CA ALA A 121 13.31 4.28 -6.00
C ALA A 121 13.01 3.35 -4.82
N HIS A 122 13.41 3.72 -3.60
CA HIS A 122 13.08 2.96 -2.39
C HIS A 122 11.57 3.00 -2.10
N SER A 123 10.91 4.12 -2.34
CA SER A 123 9.46 4.26 -2.15
C SER A 123 8.68 3.38 -3.12
N ILE A 124 9.08 3.38 -4.39
CA ILE A 124 8.51 2.48 -5.40
C ILE A 124 8.77 1.03 -5.02
N PHE A 125 9.98 0.70 -4.55
CA PHE A 125 10.31 -0.65 -4.08
C PHE A 125 9.39 -1.10 -2.93
N PHE A 126 9.21 -0.28 -1.88
CA PHE A 126 8.31 -0.62 -0.78
C PHE A 126 6.84 -0.73 -1.23
N CYS A 127 6.37 0.15 -2.11
CA CYS A 127 5.04 0.01 -2.70
C CYS A 127 4.90 -1.30 -3.48
N THR A 128 5.90 -1.68 -4.28
CA THR A 128 5.91 -2.93 -5.03
C THR A 128 5.91 -4.13 -4.08
N LEU A 129 6.69 -4.10 -2.99
CA LEU A 129 6.64 -5.15 -1.97
C LEU A 129 5.23 -5.33 -1.41
N LEU A 130 4.53 -4.23 -1.11
CA LEU A 130 3.14 -4.29 -0.63
C LEU A 130 2.15 -4.79 -1.68
N ILE A 131 2.35 -4.46 -2.95
CA ILE A 131 1.54 -5.01 -4.05
C ILE A 131 1.73 -6.53 -4.12
N LEU A 132 2.98 -6.97 -3.99
CA LEU A 132 3.39 -8.36 -4.17
C LEU A 132 3.26 -9.24 -2.94
N GLU A 133 3.11 -8.66 -1.75
CA GLU A 133 3.00 -9.43 -0.51
C GLU A 133 1.75 -10.33 -0.57
N PRO A 134 1.83 -11.61 -0.18
CA PRO A 134 0.67 -12.48 -0.21
C PRO A 134 -0.47 -11.94 0.67
N ASN A 135 -0.16 -11.36 1.85
CA ASN A 135 -1.12 -10.84 2.83
C ASN A 135 -0.62 -9.50 3.44
N VAL A 136 -1.33 -8.39 3.24
CA VAL A 136 -0.86 -7.01 3.55
C VAL A 136 -1.42 -6.48 4.88
N GLN A 137 -1.25 -7.16 6.01
CA GLN A 137 -1.91 -6.71 7.26
C GLN A 137 -0.98 -6.09 8.30
N HIS A 138 0.21 -6.64 8.56
CA HIS A 138 1.12 -6.09 9.58
C HIS A 138 2.31 -5.30 9.01
N LEU A 139 2.86 -5.75 7.87
CA LEU A 139 3.97 -5.07 7.19
C LEU A 139 3.53 -3.79 6.46
N ALA A 140 2.22 -3.62 6.24
CA ALA A 140 1.63 -2.46 5.58
C ALA A 140 2.06 -1.13 6.21
N TYR A 141 2.00 -1.01 7.53
CA TYR A 141 2.27 0.25 8.22
C TYR A 141 3.74 0.68 8.16
N THR A 142 4.67 -0.26 8.32
CA THR A 142 6.10 0.04 8.29
C THR A 142 6.58 0.27 6.85
N ALA A 143 6.11 -0.53 5.90
CA ALA A 143 6.47 -0.36 4.49
C ALA A 143 5.80 0.86 3.85
N MET A 144 4.62 1.30 4.30
CA MET A 144 3.96 2.54 3.81
C MET A 144 4.60 3.83 4.32
N LEU A 145 5.29 3.80 5.45
CA LEU A 145 5.85 5.01 6.05
C LEU A 145 6.78 5.75 5.07
N TRP A 146 7.64 5.01 4.37
CA TRP A 146 8.59 5.59 3.43
C TRP A 146 7.91 6.19 2.17
N PRO A 147 7.03 5.46 1.45
CA PRO A 147 6.20 6.01 0.38
C PRO A 147 5.39 7.25 0.78
N VAL A 148 4.80 7.25 1.98
CA VAL A 148 4.02 8.40 2.48
C VAL A 148 4.92 9.62 2.66
N LEU A 149 6.09 9.47 3.30
CA LEU A 149 7.03 10.57 3.45
C LEU A 149 7.53 11.10 2.09
N CYS A 150 7.84 10.21 1.15
CA CYS A 150 8.27 10.58 -0.19
C CYS A 150 7.15 11.33 -0.94
N SER A 151 5.90 10.87 -0.84
CA SER A 151 4.75 11.55 -1.45
C SER A 151 4.59 13.00 -0.95
N GLY A 152 4.86 13.25 0.33
CA GLY A 152 4.86 14.61 0.90
C GLY A 152 5.93 15.51 0.27
N VAL A 153 7.12 14.96 0.00
CA VAL A 153 8.18 15.68 -0.71
C VAL A 153 7.76 15.99 -2.15
N VAL A 154 7.18 15.01 -2.86
CA VAL A 154 6.68 15.14 -4.23
C VAL A 154 5.60 16.22 -4.35
N LEU A 155 4.68 16.28 -3.37
CA LEU A 155 3.64 17.31 -3.34
C LEU A 155 4.18 18.73 -3.14
N MET A 156 5.31 18.87 -2.43
CA MET A 156 5.96 20.17 -2.17
C MET A 156 6.93 20.60 -3.27
N ASP A 157 7.35 19.71 -4.16
CA ASP A 157 8.29 20.04 -5.23
C ASP A 157 7.59 20.76 -6.39
N PRO A 158 7.96 22.01 -6.72
CA PRO A 158 7.37 22.74 -7.84
C PRO A 158 7.65 22.10 -9.21
N ARG A 159 8.67 21.26 -9.34
CA ARG A 159 9.07 20.62 -10.60
C ARG A 159 8.26 19.37 -10.93
N THR A 160 7.58 18.79 -9.95
CA THR A 160 6.79 17.58 -10.16
C THR A 160 5.57 17.86 -11.06
N PRO A 161 5.29 17.00 -12.06
CA PRO A 161 4.11 17.09 -12.90
C PRO A 161 2.81 17.20 -12.10
N GLN A 162 1.91 18.08 -12.54
CA GLN A 162 0.65 18.30 -11.85
C GLN A 162 -0.23 17.03 -11.81
N SER A 163 -0.12 16.16 -12.81
CA SER A 163 -0.80 14.86 -12.84
C SER A 163 -0.41 13.96 -11.65
N SER A 164 0.88 13.81 -11.36
CA SER A 164 1.37 13.03 -10.21
C SER A 164 0.82 13.60 -8.89
N LYS A 165 0.80 14.93 -8.74
CA LYS A 165 0.23 15.59 -7.55
C LYS A 165 -1.27 15.34 -7.40
N TRP A 166 -2.03 15.37 -8.49
CA TRP A 166 -3.46 15.06 -8.47
C TRP A 166 -3.71 13.61 -8.07
N ILE A 167 -2.93 12.66 -8.62
CA ILE A 167 -3.03 11.25 -8.28
C ILE A 167 -2.73 11.03 -6.79
N LEU A 168 -1.66 11.64 -6.25
CA LEU A 168 -1.32 11.55 -4.82
C LEU A 168 -2.40 12.14 -3.91
N ARG A 169 -2.99 13.28 -4.30
CA ARG A 169 -4.10 13.88 -3.53
C ARG A 169 -5.34 12.99 -3.58
N GLY A 170 -5.63 12.39 -4.73
CA GLY A 170 -6.73 11.45 -4.91
C GLY A 170 -6.55 10.20 -4.04
N SER A 171 -5.37 9.58 -4.06
CA SER A 171 -5.10 8.39 -3.23
C SER A 171 -5.16 8.70 -1.74
N ALA A 172 -4.60 9.84 -1.31
CA ALA A 172 -4.69 10.30 0.07
C ALA A 172 -6.15 10.57 0.49
N ALA A 173 -6.94 11.20 -0.39
CA ALA A 173 -8.35 11.45 -0.12
C ALA A 173 -9.12 10.13 0.04
N ILE A 174 -8.91 9.14 -0.84
CA ILE A 174 -9.55 7.82 -0.74
C ILE A 174 -9.16 7.14 0.58
N ALA A 175 -7.87 7.12 0.93
CA ALA A 175 -7.38 6.50 2.16
C ALA A 175 -7.99 7.12 3.44
N VAL A 176 -8.27 8.43 3.42
CA VAL A 176 -8.89 9.14 4.55
C VAL A 176 -10.41 8.98 4.55
N LEU A 177 -11.05 9.04 3.38
CA LEU A 177 -12.51 9.02 3.28
C LEU A 177 -13.08 7.61 3.44
N GLN A 178 -12.41 6.57 2.96
CA GLN A 178 -12.91 5.20 3.02
C GLN A 178 -13.27 4.76 4.45
N PRO A 179 -12.42 4.93 5.49
CA PRO A 179 -12.76 4.56 6.86
C PRO A 179 -13.94 5.36 7.45
N LEU A 180 -14.24 6.54 6.91
CA LEU A 180 -15.31 7.41 7.39
C LEU A 180 -16.68 7.03 6.83
N ILE A 181 -16.75 6.12 5.85
CA ILE A 181 -18.00 5.71 5.23
C ILE A 181 -18.77 4.80 6.21
N PRO A 182 -19.96 5.21 6.67
CA PRO A 182 -20.72 4.40 7.61
C PRO A 182 -21.31 3.16 6.93
N GLY A 183 -21.45 2.10 7.73
CA GLY A 183 -22.17 0.89 7.35
C GLY A 183 -21.27 -0.27 6.91
N ALA A 184 -21.44 -1.42 7.58
CA ALA A 184 -20.68 -2.62 7.32
C ALA A 184 -20.84 -3.14 5.88
N ALA A 185 -22.04 -3.01 5.29
CA ALA A 185 -22.29 -3.44 3.92
C ALA A 185 -21.44 -2.66 2.89
N THR A 186 -21.34 -1.34 3.06
CA THR A 186 -20.54 -0.48 2.17
C THR A 186 -19.05 -0.73 2.36
N GLN A 187 -18.59 -0.89 3.61
CA GLN A 187 -17.21 -1.25 3.92
C GLN A 187 -16.82 -2.60 3.29
N ARG A 188 -17.68 -3.62 3.41
CA ARG A 188 -17.48 -4.91 2.75
C ARG A 188 -17.42 -4.78 1.24
N LEU A 189 -18.30 -3.98 0.65
CA LEU A 189 -18.29 -3.73 -0.79
C LEU A 189 -16.98 -3.09 -1.23
N PHE A 190 -16.50 -2.07 -0.51
CA PHE A 190 -15.25 -1.38 -0.83
C PHE A 190 -14.05 -2.31 -0.68
N GLN A 191 -14.06 -3.11 0.38
CA GLN A 191 -13.06 -4.14 0.60
C GLN A 191 -13.04 -5.13 -0.57
N VAL A 192 -14.21 -5.61 -1.02
CA VAL A 192 -14.39 -6.54 -2.15
C VAL A 192 -14.03 -5.91 -3.49
N LEU A 193 -14.30 -4.62 -3.69
CA LEU A 193 -13.85 -3.90 -4.88
C LEU A 193 -12.34 -3.61 -4.88
N GLY A 194 -11.66 -3.88 -3.77
CA GLY A 194 -10.23 -3.66 -3.66
C GLY A 194 -9.86 -2.17 -3.67
N ILE A 195 -10.68 -1.31 -3.05
CA ILE A 195 -10.48 0.15 -3.10
C ILE A 195 -9.13 0.56 -2.48
N ASP A 196 -8.66 -0.12 -1.43
CA ASP A 196 -7.32 0.14 -0.89
C ASP A 196 -6.22 -0.20 -1.93
N PHE A 197 -6.39 -1.28 -2.69
CA PHE A 197 -5.45 -1.66 -3.72
C PHE A 197 -5.49 -0.71 -4.93
N PHE A 198 -6.66 -0.57 -5.56
CA PHE A 198 -6.82 0.20 -6.81
C PHE A 198 -6.94 1.71 -6.60
N GLY A 199 -7.46 2.14 -5.45
CA GLY A 199 -7.67 3.55 -5.11
C GLY A 199 -6.52 4.18 -4.33
N VAL A 200 -5.72 3.38 -3.61
CA VAL A 200 -4.61 3.90 -2.79
C VAL A 200 -3.26 3.40 -3.26
N LEU A 201 -3.02 2.09 -3.19
CA LEU A 201 -1.68 1.51 -3.39
C LEU A 201 -1.18 1.64 -4.84
N VAL A 202 -1.98 1.24 -5.83
CA VAL A 202 -1.62 1.35 -7.25
C VAL A 202 -1.43 2.82 -7.67
N PRO A 203 -2.36 3.75 -7.38
CA PRO A 203 -2.18 5.16 -7.74
C PRO A 203 -0.99 5.81 -7.03
N LEU A 204 -0.72 5.47 -5.76
CA LEU A 204 0.47 5.93 -5.05
C LEU A 204 1.75 5.49 -5.77
N THR A 205 1.84 4.21 -6.11
CA THR A 205 3.00 3.64 -6.83
C THR A 205 3.20 4.33 -8.18
N LEU A 206 2.10 4.50 -8.93
CA LEU A 206 2.11 5.15 -10.24
C LEU A 206 2.54 6.61 -10.14
N ALA A 207 2.02 7.37 -9.18
CA ALA A 207 2.37 8.77 -9.01
C ALA A 207 3.86 8.95 -8.66
N LEU A 208 4.41 8.05 -7.83
CA LEU A 208 5.84 8.01 -7.50
C LEU A 208 6.70 7.65 -8.71
N LEU A 209 6.29 6.65 -9.51
CA LEU A 209 6.93 6.30 -10.77
C LEU A 209 6.96 7.49 -11.74
N ILE A 210 5.82 8.14 -11.96
CA ILE A 210 5.71 9.34 -12.79
C ILE A 210 6.58 10.46 -12.24
N SER A 211 6.72 10.61 -10.92
CA SER A 211 7.61 11.65 -10.38
C SER A 211 9.11 11.30 -10.54
N SER A 212 9.48 10.02 -10.47
CA SER A 212 10.87 9.57 -10.56
C SER A 212 11.46 9.69 -11.97
N SER A 213 10.66 9.46 -13.02
CA SER A 213 11.10 9.54 -14.42
C SER A 213 11.44 10.97 -14.86
N TRP A 214 11.02 11.97 -14.10
CA TRP A 214 11.30 13.38 -14.35
C TRP A 214 12.53 13.90 -13.60
N GLY A 215 13.35 12.99 -13.06
CA GLY A 215 14.58 13.35 -12.38
C GLY A 215 14.31 14.04 -11.05
N MET A 216 13.63 13.33 -10.13
CA MET A 216 13.63 13.67 -8.71
C MET A 216 15.05 13.64 -8.16
N THR A 217 15.80 14.70 -8.43
CA THR A 217 17.04 15.01 -7.74
C THR A 217 16.65 15.55 -6.39
N SER A 218 16.34 14.64 -5.45
CA SER A 218 15.89 15.05 -4.13
C SER A 218 16.95 16.01 -3.52
N PRO A 219 16.55 17.20 -3.05
CA PRO A 219 17.47 18.11 -2.38
C PRO A 219 17.80 17.64 -0.95
N LEU A 220 17.36 16.44 -0.56
CA LEU A 220 17.52 15.84 0.76
C LEU A 220 18.87 15.14 0.94
N TRP A 221 19.55 14.79 -0.16
CA TRP A 221 20.87 14.19 -0.13
C TRP A 221 21.88 15.11 -0.85
N PRO A 222 22.96 15.58 -0.19
CA PRO A 222 24.02 16.27 -0.91
C PRO A 222 24.61 15.30 -1.94
N ARG A 223 24.87 15.80 -3.17
CA ARG A 223 25.63 15.06 -4.17
C ARG A 223 26.94 14.61 -3.52
N ARG A 224 27.08 13.33 -3.18
CA ARG A 224 28.40 12.71 -3.34
C ARG A 224 28.66 12.73 -4.84
N ALA A 225 29.83 13.22 -5.21
CA ALA A 225 30.25 13.44 -6.57
C ALA A 225 29.86 12.26 -7.49
N SER A 226 29.18 12.61 -8.59
CA SER A 226 29.04 11.86 -9.83
C SER A 226 29.23 10.33 -9.75
N ILE A 227 28.12 9.62 -9.57
CA ILE A 227 27.89 8.42 -10.38
C ILE A 227 26.91 8.86 -11.46
N ALA A 228 27.26 8.58 -12.71
CA ALA A 228 26.66 9.11 -13.93
C ALA A 228 25.12 9.03 -13.96
N PRO A 229 24.43 9.92 -14.71
CA PRO A 229 23.00 9.82 -14.90
C PRO A 229 22.64 8.46 -15.52
N CYS A 230 21.59 7.81 -15.01
CA CYS A 230 20.96 6.65 -15.65
C CYS A 230 20.60 7.01 -17.09
N ARG A 231 21.44 6.61 -18.05
CA ARG A 231 21.07 6.62 -19.47
C ARG A 231 20.17 5.40 -19.74
N PRO A 232 19.07 5.57 -20.48
CA PRO A 232 18.38 4.42 -21.06
C PRO A 232 19.32 3.76 -22.08
N LEU A 233 19.53 2.45 -21.94
CA LEU A 233 20.11 1.61 -22.99
C LEU A 233 19.07 1.55 -24.12
N ILE A 234 19.23 2.41 -25.12
CA ILE A 234 18.73 2.18 -26.47
C ILE A 234 19.99 1.92 -27.29
N GLU A 235 20.32 0.65 -27.48
CA GLU A 235 21.07 0.11 -28.62
C GLU A 235 20.39 -1.20 -29.02
#